data_AF-A0A7W1UIF0-F1
#
_entry.id   AF-A0A7W1UIF0-F1
#
_cell.length_a   1.000
_cell.length_b   1.000
_cell.length_c   1.000
_cell.angle_alpha   90.00
_cell.angle_beta   90.00
_cell.angle_gamma   90.00
#
_symmetry.space_group_name_H-M   'P 1'
#
loop_
_entity.id
_entity.type
_entity.pdbx_description
1 polymer ?
#
loop_
_entity_poly.entity_id
_entity_poly.type
_entity_poly.pdbx_seq_one_letter_code
_entity_poly.pdbx_strand_id
1 'polypeptide(L)'
;MDSMNAPDLGSVFLGPKGENADVFERLLLEAFRDHVFWRRNFHPEDGFLVQESEKHRPGYQQAIDSLSQELLGLLGELKAGVPFFSPRYIGHMSSDLTMASLIGYIATLLYNPNNVAAEASPVTTRMELEVAEQLARMVGYDTQRQWGHLASGGTVANFEALWVARNVKYLPVAIRWAAEELGVSGLRVPLPDGSAAALGDLGLWELLNLAPDVALDAYQAFQSQLDDPYEAAQAVTRHGLAGLGYQEFGRRLSGGFGDALPSGVVLVPSTAHYSWEKSCRALGIGGAQLVHVPVDRRFRMDPVALEETIHRLASLR
;
A
#
# COMPACT_ATOMS: atom_id res chain seq x y z
N MET A 1 26.87 -16.17 -15.34
CA MET A 1 26.01 -15.07 -14.85
C MET A 1 26.91 -14.13 -14.10
N ASP A 2 27.17 -12.98 -14.69
CA ASP A 2 28.33 -12.14 -14.40
C ASP A 2 28.34 -11.58 -12.98
N SER A 3 29.40 -11.90 -12.23
CA SER A 3 29.77 -11.25 -10.98
C SER A 3 30.29 -9.81 -11.17
N MET A 4 30.23 -9.26 -12.39
CA MET A 4 30.75 -7.93 -12.74
C MET A 4 29.73 -6.78 -12.58
N ASN A 5 28.48 -7.07 -12.21
CA ASN A 5 27.43 -6.04 -12.01
C ASN A 5 26.80 -6.04 -10.60
N ALA A 6 27.33 -6.82 -9.66
CA ALA A 6 26.88 -6.72 -8.28
C ALA A 6 27.48 -5.44 -7.65
N PRO A 7 26.67 -4.57 -7.02
CA PRO A 7 27.22 -3.41 -6.32
C PRO A 7 28.20 -3.89 -5.24
N ASP A 8 29.33 -3.20 -5.13
CA ASP A 8 30.28 -3.43 -4.03
C ASP A 8 29.56 -3.15 -2.71
N LEU A 9 29.31 -4.19 -1.91
CA LEU A 9 28.60 -4.04 -0.64
C LEU A 9 29.33 -3.10 0.33
N GLY A 10 30.65 -2.96 0.18
CA GLY A 10 31.45 -2.00 0.94
C GLY A 10 31.06 -0.56 0.67
N SER A 11 30.45 -0.24 -0.47
CA SER A 11 30.03 1.12 -0.85
C SER A 11 28.55 1.42 -0.59
N VAL A 12 27.77 0.47 -0.07
CA VAL A 12 26.31 0.62 0.08
C VAL A 12 25.91 1.19 1.43
N PHE A 13 26.68 0.90 2.49
CA PHE A 13 26.34 1.21 3.88
C PHE A 13 27.31 2.23 4.48
N LEU A 14 26.92 2.92 5.55
CA LEU A 14 27.83 3.78 6.30
C LEU A 14 28.96 2.97 6.94
N GLY A 15 28.61 1.77 7.39
CA GLY A 15 29.53 0.78 7.94
C GLY A 15 29.51 0.74 9.46
N PRO A 16 29.83 -0.41 10.09
CA PRO A 16 29.72 -0.59 11.54
C PRO A 16 30.60 0.36 12.38
N LYS A 17 31.61 0.98 11.76
CA LYS A 17 32.52 1.95 12.38
C LYS A 17 32.50 3.31 11.69
N GLY A 18 31.59 3.52 10.74
CA GLY A 18 31.55 4.76 9.95
C GLY A 18 32.68 4.84 8.93
N GLU A 19 33.08 3.70 8.36
CA GLU A 19 34.16 3.60 7.38
C GLU A 19 33.92 4.49 6.15
N ASN A 20 32.65 4.76 5.81
CA ASN A 20 32.26 5.62 4.70
C ASN A 20 31.79 7.03 5.14
N ALA A 21 32.12 7.46 6.36
CA ALA A 21 31.63 8.74 6.92
C ALA A 21 31.99 9.94 6.04
N ASP A 22 33.22 10.04 5.53
CA ASP A 22 33.65 11.16 4.70
C ASP A 22 32.83 11.29 3.40
N VAL A 23 32.51 10.16 2.77
CA VAL A 23 31.69 10.13 1.55
C VAL A 23 30.26 10.50 1.87
N PHE A 24 29.70 9.93 2.95
CA PHE A 24 28.35 10.19 3.38
C PHE A 24 28.12 11.66 3.75
N GLU A 25 29.02 12.24 4.56
CA GLU A 25 28.99 13.65 4.96
C GLU A 25 29.05 14.57 3.74
N ARG A 26 29.99 14.30 2.81
CA ARG A 26 30.13 15.10 1.58
C ARG A 26 28.83 15.13 0.78
N LEU A 27 28.18 13.98 0.59
CA LEU A 27 26.94 13.89 -0.19
C LEU A 27 25.76 14.57 0.51
N LEU A 28 25.65 14.47 1.84
CA LEU A 28 24.62 15.19 2.59
C LEU A 28 24.82 16.71 2.52
N LEU A 29 26.06 17.18 2.66
CA LEU A 29 26.39 18.60 2.53
C LEU A 29 26.13 19.12 1.12
N GLU A 30 26.40 18.31 0.10
CA GLU A 30 26.10 18.64 -1.30
C GLU A 30 24.60 18.85 -1.50
N ALA A 31 23.75 17.91 -1.07
CA ALA A 31 22.29 18.03 -1.15
C ALA A 31 21.76 19.27 -0.40
N PHE A 32 22.27 19.53 0.80
CA PHE A 32 21.89 20.72 1.56
C PHE A 32 22.31 22.03 0.87
N ARG A 33 23.55 22.09 0.36
CA ARG A 33 24.08 23.27 -0.32
C ARG A 33 23.34 23.55 -1.62
N ASP A 34 23.01 22.52 -2.38
CA ASP A 34 22.21 22.65 -3.61
C ASP A 34 20.82 23.23 -3.31
N HIS A 35 20.14 22.71 -2.28
CA HIS A 35 18.84 23.25 -1.87
C HIS A 35 18.91 24.71 -1.42
N VAL A 36 19.94 25.08 -0.64
CA VAL A 36 20.17 26.47 -0.23
C VAL A 36 20.47 27.36 -1.44
N PHE A 37 21.25 26.86 -2.41
CA PHE A 37 21.51 27.55 -3.65
C PHE A 37 20.21 27.80 -4.42
N TRP A 38 19.36 26.79 -4.56
CA TRP A 38 18.06 26.94 -5.22
C TRP A 38 17.17 27.97 -4.50
N ARG A 39 17.02 27.89 -3.17
CA ARG A 39 16.21 28.85 -2.39
C ARG A 39 16.66 30.31 -2.56
N ARG A 40 17.96 30.56 -2.73
CA ARG A 40 18.50 31.92 -2.92
C ARG A 40 18.32 32.46 -4.33
N ASN A 41 18.16 31.58 -5.31
CA ASN A 41 18.09 31.94 -6.73
C ASN A 41 16.69 31.74 -7.33
N PHE A 42 15.74 31.19 -6.55
CA PHE A 42 14.33 31.17 -6.89
C PHE A 42 13.74 32.52 -6.48
N HIS A 43 13.53 33.41 -7.45
CA HIS A 43 13.19 34.83 -7.25
C HIS A 43 14.28 35.61 -6.49
N PRO A 44 15.48 35.79 -7.06
CA PRO A 44 16.60 36.50 -6.41
C PRO A 44 16.30 37.98 -6.11
N GLU A 45 15.26 38.55 -6.71
CA GLU A 45 14.73 39.88 -6.42
C GLU A 45 14.05 39.99 -5.06
N ASP A 46 13.63 38.86 -4.47
CA ASP A 46 12.99 38.85 -3.17
C ASP A 46 14.00 39.25 -2.08
N GLY A 47 13.60 40.20 -1.24
CA GLY A 47 14.40 40.62 -0.09
C GLY A 47 14.48 39.56 0.99
N PHE A 48 15.32 39.79 2.01
CA PHE A 48 15.44 38.88 3.15
C PHE A 48 14.30 39.09 4.16
N LEU A 49 13.53 38.04 4.42
CA LEU A 49 12.54 38.04 5.51
C LEU A 49 13.18 37.89 6.89
N VAL A 50 14.28 37.14 6.98
CA VAL A 50 15.09 37.00 8.20
C VAL A 50 16.36 37.81 8.02
N GLN A 51 16.51 38.89 8.77
CA GLN A 51 17.64 39.81 8.64
C GLN A 51 18.80 39.40 9.57
N GLU A 52 20.04 39.72 9.17
CA GLU A 52 21.23 39.42 10.00
C GLU A 52 21.17 40.07 11.39
N SER A 53 20.60 41.28 11.50
CA SER A 53 20.44 41.97 12.78
C SER A 53 19.50 41.22 13.74
N GLU A 54 18.57 40.42 13.23
CA GLU A 54 17.64 39.62 14.04
C GLU A 54 18.35 38.46 14.72
N LYS A 55 19.41 37.93 14.10
CA LYS A 55 20.20 36.83 14.66
C LYS A 55 20.91 37.22 15.96
N HIS A 56 21.18 38.52 16.14
CA HIS A 56 21.78 39.05 17.36
C HIS A 56 20.75 39.39 18.45
N ARG A 57 19.44 39.27 18.19
CA ARG A 57 18.42 39.54 19.20
C ARG A 57 18.45 38.44 20.28
N PRO A 58 18.27 38.78 21.56
CA PRO A 58 18.29 37.79 22.64
C PRO A 58 17.34 36.61 22.43
N GLY A 59 16.14 36.87 21.90
CA GLY A 59 15.15 35.81 21.62
C GLY A 59 15.59 34.84 20.52
N TYR A 60 16.29 35.31 19.48
CA TYR A 60 16.84 34.43 18.44
C TYR A 60 17.95 33.55 19.01
N GLN A 61 18.90 34.17 19.72
CA GLN A 61 20.02 33.43 20.31
C GLN A 61 19.53 32.38 21.31
N GLN A 62 18.59 32.74 22.19
CA GLN A 62 17.99 31.80 23.13
C GLN A 62 17.31 30.62 22.43
N ALA A 63 16.64 30.85 21.30
CA ALA A 63 16.01 29.79 20.52
C ALA A 63 17.05 28.85 19.88
N ILE A 64 18.14 29.38 19.31
CA ILE A 64 19.24 28.58 18.76
C ILE A 64 19.98 27.79 19.84
N ASP A 65 20.22 28.41 21.00
CA ASP A 65 20.84 27.74 22.15
C ASP A 65 19.97 26.58 22.64
N SER A 66 18.66 26.83 22.76
CA SER A 66 17.68 25.79 23.15
C SER A 66 17.65 24.65 22.12
N LEU A 67 17.54 24.97 20.83
CA LEU A 67 17.53 23.97 19.76
C LEU A 67 18.81 23.10 19.78
N SER A 68 19.96 23.73 19.98
CA SER A 68 21.25 23.03 20.04
C SER A 68 21.33 22.12 21.26
N GLN A 69 20.89 22.60 22.42
CA GLN A 69 20.87 21.82 23.66
C GLN A 69 19.92 20.61 23.55
N GLU A 70 18.71 20.81 23.03
CA GLU A 70 17.73 19.74 22.83
C GLU A 70 18.22 18.70 21.81
N LEU A 71 18.87 19.13 20.72
CA LEU A 71 19.49 18.23 19.75
C LEU A 71 20.57 17.36 20.41
N LEU A 72 21.46 17.96 21.20
CA LEU A 72 22.51 17.22 21.90
C LEU A 72 21.92 16.23 22.93
N GLY A 73 20.86 16.63 23.63
CA GLY A 73 20.11 15.76 24.54
C GLY A 73 19.53 14.56 23.80
N LEU A 74 18.80 14.80 22.71
CA LEU A 74 18.22 13.75 21.87
C LEU A 74 19.28 12.79 21.31
N LEU A 75 20.40 13.32 20.79
CA LEU A 75 21.50 12.48 20.29
C LEU A 75 22.16 11.65 21.41
N GLY A 76 22.11 12.11 22.66
CA GLY A 76 22.52 11.34 23.84
C GLY A 76 21.56 10.18 24.10
N GLU A 77 20.26 10.46 24.16
CA GLU A 77 19.18 9.48 24.37
C GLU A 77 19.18 8.37 23.30
N LEU A 78 19.30 8.74 22.02
CA LEU A 78 19.27 7.79 20.90
C LEU A 78 20.38 6.73 20.96
N LYS A 79 21.51 7.03 21.62
CA LYS A 79 22.62 6.08 21.80
C LYS A 79 22.27 4.95 22.77
N ALA A 80 21.21 5.09 23.58
CA ALA A 80 20.66 4.00 24.38
C ALA A 80 19.85 2.99 23.54
N GLY A 81 19.62 3.28 22.26
CA GLY A 81 18.96 2.39 21.31
C GLY A 81 19.78 1.15 20.94
N VAL A 82 19.15 0.22 20.24
CA VAL A 82 19.80 -1.01 19.78
C VAL A 82 20.76 -0.66 18.61
N PRO A 83 22.04 -1.06 18.67
CA PRO A 83 23.03 -0.72 17.65
C PRO A 83 22.87 -1.62 16.41
N PHE A 84 21.82 -1.41 15.61
CA PHE A 84 21.52 -2.21 14.42
C PHE A 84 22.61 -2.17 13.33
N PHE A 85 23.48 -1.14 13.35
CA PHE A 85 24.65 -1.05 12.49
C PHE A 85 25.75 -2.09 12.84
N SER A 86 25.73 -2.64 14.06
CA SER A 86 26.75 -3.58 14.52
C SER A 86 26.45 -4.99 14.01
N PRO A 87 27.43 -5.70 13.43
CA PRO A 87 27.25 -7.10 13.00
C PRO A 87 27.05 -8.06 14.18
N ARG A 88 27.22 -7.58 15.42
CA ARG A 88 26.86 -8.33 16.63
C ARG A 88 25.34 -8.47 16.80
N TYR A 89 24.56 -7.61 16.16
CA TYR A 89 23.11 -7.69 16.17
C TYR A 89 22.63 -8.65 15.06
N ILE A 90 22.00 -9.75 15.46
CA ILE A 90 21.43 -10.78 14.57
C ILE A 90 20.06 -11.24 15.08
N GLY A 91 19.25 -10.31 15.61
CA GLY A 91 17.99 -10.58 16.30
C GLY A 91 16.76 -10.51 15.38
N HIS A 92 16.25 -9.31 15.14
CA HIS A 92 15.09 -9.05 14.29
C HIS A 92 15.48 -8.53 12.90
N MET A 93 14.47 -8.25 12.06
CA MET A 93 14.58 -7.70 10.70
C MET A 93 15.03 -6.23 10.70
N SER A 94 16.19 -5.96 11.29
CA SER A 94 16.78 -4.64 11.40
C SER A 94 18.27 -4.74 11.18
N SER A 95 18.82 -3.81 10.40
CA SER A 95 20.22 -3.79 9.99
C SER A 95 20.61 -2.35 9.68
N ASP A 96 21.88 -2.13 9.34
CA ASP A 96 22.32 -0.84 8.84
C ASP A 96 21.51 -0.42 7.60
N LEU A 97 21.29 0.88 7.47
CA LEU A 97 20.54 1.45 6.35
C LEU A 97 21.47 1.76 5.19
N THR A 98 20.97 1.67 3.96
CA THR A 98 21.79 2.01 2.80
C THR A 98 22.03 3.53 2.76
N MET A 99 23.25 3.96 2.43
CA MET A 99 23.59 5.38 2.31
C MET A 99 22.68 6.07 1.28
N ALA A 100 22.37 5.40 0.17
CA ALA A 100 21.48 5.92 -0.86
C ALA A 100 20.08 6.24 -0.31
N SER A 101 19.49 5.36 0.52
CA SER A 101 18.18 5.61 1.13
C SER A 101 18.22 6.79 2.11
N LEU A 102 19.24 6.87 2.96
CA LEU A 102 19.42 7.95 3.93
C LEU A 102 19.61 9.31 3.23
N ILE A 103 20.51 9.37 2.25
CA ILE A 103 20.81 10.59 1.49
C ILE A 103 19.57 11.03 0.72
N GLY A 104 18.92 10.13 -0.01
CA GLY A 104 17.71 10.43 -0.78
C GLY A 104 16.57 10.96 0.10
N TYR A 105 16.35 10.32 1.26
CA TYR A 105 15.31 10.74 2.20
C TYR A 105 15.61 12.12 2.82
N ILE A 106 16.83 12.35 3.31
CA ILE A 106 17.25 13.63 3.91
C ILE A 106 17.22 14.76 2.86
N ALA A 107 17.70 14.50 1.65
CA ALA A 107 17.66 15.48 0.56
C ALA A 107 16.21 15.86 0.20
N THR A 108 15.32 14.88 0.11
CA THR A 108 13.91 15.11 -0.24
C THR A 108 13.14 15.82 0.89
N LEU A 109 13.45 15.54 2.16
CA LEU A 109 12.87 16.20 3.33
C LEU A 109 12.98 17.72 3.28
N LEU A 110 14.05 18.25 2.67
CA LEU A 110 14.27 19.69 2.52
C LEU A 110 13.20 20.38 1.66
N TYR A 111 12.57 19.63 0.75
CA TYR A 111 11.47 20.07 -0.12
C TYR A 111 10.10 19.77 0.49
N ASN A 112 10.01 18.81 1.42
CA ASN A 112 8.79 18.40 2.10
C ASN A 112 7.59 18.17 1.14
N PRO A 113 7.74 17.37 0.07
CA PRO A 113 6.66 17.14 -0.89
C PRO A 113 5.55 16.29 -0.27
N ASN A 114 4.32 16.51 -0.72
CA ASN A 114 3.16 15.75 -0.27
C ASN A 114 2.55 14.93 -1.41
N ASN A 115 2.87 13.64 -1.46
CA ASN A 115 2.46 12.71 -2.53
C ASN A 115 0.95 12.43 -2.61
N VAL A 116 0.13 12.92 -1.66
CA VAL A 116 -1.34 12.81 -1.75
C VAL A 116 -1.91 13.60 -2.93
N ALA A 117 -1.24 14.68 -3.34
CA ALA A 117 -1.67 15.57 -4.40
C ALA A 117 -0.51 15.85 -5.34
N ALA A 118 -0.65 15.45 -6.61
CA ALA A 118 0.41 15.55 -7.60
C ALA A 118 0.90 16.99 -7.83
N GLU A 119 0.05 18.00 -7.62
CA GLU A 119 0.43 19.42 -7.67
C GLU A 119 1.41 19.84 -6.56
N ALA A 120 1.37 19.17 -5.40
CA ALA A 120 2.24 19.43 -4.26
C ALA A 120 3.52 18.56 -4.28
N SER A 121 3.67 17.68 -5.26
CA SER A 121 4.71 16.65 -5.30
C SER A 121 4.99 16.08 -6.72
N PRO A 122 5.01 16.89 -7.79
CA PRO A 122 4.99 16.36 -9.17
C PRO A 122 6.19 15.46 -9.48
N VAL A 123 7.35 15.74 -8.86
CA VAL A 123 8.56 14.94 -9.00
C VAL A 123 8.45 13.63 -8.21
N THR A 124 8.07 13.68 -6.94
CA THR A 124 8.06 12.51 -6.05
C THR A 124 6.87 11.59 -6.28
N THR A 125 5.72 12.08 -6.76
CA THR A 125 4.62 11.24 -7.26
C THR A 125 5.08 10.41 -8.47
N ARG A 126 5.80 11.03 -9.43
CA ARG A 126 6.36 10.29 -10.57
C ARG A 126 7.37 9.24 -10.13
N MET A 127 8.26 9.58 -9.20
CA MET A 127 9.23 8.62 -8.65
C MET A 127 8.55 7.46 -7.92
N GLU A 128 7.46 7.70 -7.19
CA GLU A 128 6.71 6.64 -6.53
C GLU A 128 6.08 5.66 -7.53
N LEU A 129 5.52 6.16 -8.64
CA LEU A 129 5.00 5.32 -9.72
C LEU A 129 6.11 4.49 -10.39
N GLU A 130 7.30 5.06 -10.55
CA GLU A 130 8.47 4.32 -11.05
C GLU A 130 8.88 3.20 -10.08
N VAL A 131 8.89 3.47 -8.77
CA VAL A 131 9.16 2.46 -7.74
C VAL A 131 8.10 1.35 -7.77
N ALA A 132 6.83 1.69 -7.96
CA ALA A 132 5.76 0.70 -8.12
C ALA A 132 6.00 -0.22 -9.33
N GLU A 133 6.41 0.34 -10.47
CA GLU A 133 6.77 -0.44 -11.66
C GLU A 133 7.98 -1.35 -11.40
N GLN A 134 9.02 -0.83 -10.73
CA GLN A 134 10.22 -1.60 -10.36
C GLN A 134 9.86 -2.79 -9.45
N LEU A 135 8.98 -2.57 -8.47
CA LEU A 135 8.49 -3.63 -7.56
C LEU A 135 7.62 -4.66 -8.30
N ALA A 136 6.73 -4.20 -9.19
CA ALA A 136 5.92 -5.09 -10.02
C ALA A 136 6.81 -5.99 -10.89
N ARG A 137 7.84 -5.42 -11.53
CA ARG A 137 8.84 -6.14 -12.32
C ARG A 137 9.62 -7.15 -11.48
N MET A 138 10.02 -6.77 -10.27
CA MET A 138 10.75 -7.66 -9.35
C MET A 138 9.92 -8.89 -8.94
N VAL A 139 8.61 -8.72 -8.72
CA VAL A 139 7.69 -9.81 -8.36
C VAL A 139 7.30 -10.66 -9.57
N GLY A 140 7.45 -10.13 -10.80
CA GLY A 140 7.13 -10.81 -12.05
C GLY A 140 5.75 -10.47 -12.62
N TYR A 141 5.15 -9.36 -12.18
CA TYR A 141 3.93 -8.83 -12.80
C TYR A 141 4.21 -8.15 -14.14
N ASP A 142 3.20 -8.11 -15.00
CA ASP A 142 3.25 -7.36 -16.25
C ASP A 142 3.31 -5.84 -15.96
N THR A 143 4.41 -5.20 -16.32
CA THR A 143 4.62 -3.77 -16.05
C THR A 143 3.70 -2.87 -16.87
N GLN A 144 3.05 -3.39 -17.91
CA GLN A 144 2.02 -2.67 -18.68
C GLN A 144 0.62 -2.78 -18.05
N ARG A 145 0.42 -3.73 -17.13
CA ARG A 145 -0.86 -3.99 -16.45
C ARG A 145 -0.67 -4.05 -14.93
N GLN A 146 -0.07 -3.00 -14.38
CA GLN A 146 0.17 -2.86 -12.94
C GLN A 146 -0.18 -1.47 -12.45
N TRP A 147 -0.50 -1.39 -11.16
CA TRP A 147 -0.50 -0.16 -10.40
C TRP A 147 -0.09 -0.48 -8.96
N GLY A 148 0.64 0.42 -8.33
CA GLY A 148 1.05 0.29 -6.94
C GLY A 148 1.46 1.63 -6.35
N HIS A 149 1.64 1.66 -5.04
CA HIS A 149 2.11 2.83 -4.31
C HIS A 149 2.87 2.37 -3.05
N LEU A 150 3.57 3.30 -2.42
CA LEU A 150 4.19 3.08 -1.12
C LEU A 150 3.16 3.27 -0.02
N ALA A 151 3.21 2.40 0.99
CA ALA A 151 2.45 2.51 2.21
C ALA A 151 3.39 2.80 3.39
N SER A 152 2.86 3.22 4.53
CA SER A 152 3.66 3.45 5.75
C SER A 152 4.31 2.18 6.32
N GLY A 153 3.89 1.00 5.85
CA GLY A 153 4.52 -0.29 6.14
C GLY A 153 3.64 -1.46 5.73
N GLY A 154 4.16 -2.69 5.90
CA GLY A 154 3.48 -3.91 5.46
C GLY A 154 2.12 -4.18 6.13
N THR A 155 1.86 -3.62 7.32
CA THR A 155 0.54 -3.73 7.96
C THR A 155 -0.54 -2.97 7.18
N VAL A 156 -0.23 -1.76 6.70
CA VAL A 156 -1.17 -0.96 5.90
C VAL A 156 -1.32 -1.56 4.51
N ALA A 157 -0.22 -2.02 3.89
CA ALA A 157 -0.29 -2.72 2.62
C ALA A 157 -1.19 -3.98 2.68
N ASN A 158 -1.07 -4.80 3.74
CA ASN A 158 -1.97 -5.95 3.95
C ASN A 158 -3.42 -5.53 4.19
N PHE A 159 -3.64 -4.41 4.90
CA PHE A 159 -4.99 -3.86 5.11
C PHE A 159 -5.63 -3.42 3.79
N GLU A 160 -4.91 -2.67 2.96
CA GLU A 160 -5.37 -2.21 1.64
C GLU A 160 -5.61 -3.38 0.69
N ALA A 161 -4.70 -4.36 0.65
CA ALA A 161 -4.88 -5.58 -0.14
C ALA A 161 -6.18 -6.32 0.23
N LEU A 162 -6.46 -6.47 1.53
CA LEU A 162 -7.70 -7.10 1.99
C LEU A 162 -8.92 -6.23 1.73
N TRP A 163 -8.79 -4.91 1.82
CA TRP A 163 -9.86 -3.98 1.49
C TRP A 163 -10.25 -4.07 0.01
N VAL A 164 -9.26 -4.11 -0.89
CA VAL A 164 -9.46 -4.33 -2.33
C VAL A 164 -10.11 -5.69 -2.58
N ALA A 165 -9.54 -6.77 -2.03
CA ALA A 165 -10.08 -8.13 -2.20
C ALA A 165 -11.54 -8.24 -1.74
N ARG A 166 -11.89 -7.64 -0.60
CA ARG A 166 -13.26 -7.56 -0.09
C ARG A 166 -14.18 -6.83 -1.07
N ASN A 167 -13.78 -5.68 -1.58
CA ASN A 167 -14.64 -4.90 -2.48
C ASN A 167 -14.81 -5.62 -3.83
N VAL A 168 -13.75 -6.23 -4.38
CA VAL A 168 -13.80 -7.01 -5.62
C VAL A 168 -14.69 -8.25 -5.47
N LYS A 169 -14.66 -8.95 -4.33
CA LYS A 169 -15.53 -10.11 -4.04
C LYS A 169 -17.02 -9.78 -4.21
N TYR A 170 -17.43 -8.56 -3.86
CA TYR A 170 -18.83 -8.11 -3.92
C TYR A 170 -19.15 -7.24 -5.13
N LEU A 171 -18.14 -6.93 -5.95
CA LEU A 171 -18.28 -6.06 -7.11
C LEU A 171 -19.28 -6.61 -8.15
N PRO A 172 -19.31 -7.91 -8.49
CA PRO A 172 -20.30 -8.44 -9.45
C PRO A 172 -21.75 -8.21 -9.04
N VAL A 173 -22.05 -8.31 -7.75
CA VAL A 173 -23.39 -8.02 -7.20
C VAL A 173 -23.71 -6.53 -7.36
N ALA A 174 -22.75 -5.66 -7.06
CA ALA A 174 -22.93 -4.21 -7.19
C ALA A 174 -23.13 -3.79 -8.66
N ILE A 175 -22.37 -4.37 -9.59
CA ILE A 175 -22.52 -4.14 -11.04
C ILE A 175 -23.90 -4.60 -11.49
N ARG A 176 -24.35 -5.79 -11.07
CA ARG A 176 -25.69 -6.28 -11.43
C ARG A 176 -26.78 -5.29 -11.03
N TRP A 177 -26.80 -4.85 -9.77
CA TRP A 177 -27.83 -3.92 -9.32
C TRP A 177 -27.70 -2.53 -9.98
N ALA A 178 -26.47 -2.06 -10.22
CA ALA A 178 -26.24 -0.80 -10.94
C ALA A 178 -26.70 -0.89 -12.41
N ALA A 179 -26.48 -2.03 -13.07
CA ALA A 179 -26.93 -2.28 -14.43
C ALA A 179 -28.47 -2.35 -14.50
N GLU A 180 -29.12 -2.99 -13.52
CA GLU A 180 -30.58 -2.99 -13.37
C GLU A 180 -31.13 -1.56 -13.16
N GLU A 181 -30.48 -0.73 -12.33
CA GLU A 181 -30.85 0.68 -12.11
C GLU A 181 -30.78 1.50 -13.40
N LEU A 182 -29.69 1.36 -14.16
CA LEU A 182 -29.41 2.16 -15.35
C LEU A 182 -29.95 1.55 -16.66
N GLY A 183 -30.67 0.43 -16.58
CA GLY A 183 -31.21 -0.25 -17.76
C GLY A 183 -30.15 -0.86 -18.68
N VAL A 184 -28.94 -1.10 -18.16
CA VAL A 184 -27.86 -1.76 -18.89
C VAL A 184 -28.10 -3.27 -18.90
N SER A 185 -28.08 -3.88 -20.08
CA SER A 185 -28.36 -5.30 -20.26
C SER A 185 -27.28 -5.98 -21.11
N GLY A 186 -27.28 -7.32 -21.15
CA GLY A 186 -26.35 -8.06 -22.00
C GLY A 186 -24.90 -8.09 -21.52
N LEU A 187 -24.61 -7.69 -20.27
CA LEU A 187 -23.31 -7.91 -19.65
C LEU A 187 -23.08 -9.41 -19.48
N ARG A 188 -22.20 -9.99 -20.30
CA ARG A 188 -21.84 -11.41 -20.25
C ARG A 188 -20.50 -11.59 -19.58
N VAL A 189 -20.40 -12.58 -18.71
CA VAL A 189 -19.16 -12.95 -18.01
C VAL A 189 -18.81 -14.41 -18.29
N PRO A 190 -17.53 -14.74 -18.47
CA PRO A 190 -17.07 -16.13 -18.51
C PRO A 190 -17.23 -16.79 -17.14
N LEU A 191 -17.59 -18.07 -17.15
CA LEU A 191 -17.71 -18.91 -15.97
C LEU A 191 -16.53 -19.89 -15.88
N PRO A 192 -16.24 -20.44 -14.68
CA PRO A 192 -15.10 -21.35 -14.49
C PRO A 192 -15.15 -22.63 -15.34
N ASP A 193 -16.32 -23.04 -15.81
CA ASP A 193 -16.52 -24.20 -16.69
C ASP A 193 -16.26 -23.89 -18.18
N GLY A 194 -15.86 -22.66 -18.50
CA GLY A 194 -15.61 -22.18 -19.86
C GLY A 194 -16.85 -21.70 -20.60
N SER A 195 -18.05 -21.79 -20.00
CA SER A 195 -19.26 -21.19 -20.54
C SER A 195 -19.30 -19.68 -20.27
N ALA A 196 -20.30 -18.99 -20.81
CA ALA A 196 -20.55 -17.59 -20.51
C ALA A 196 -22.04 -17.38 -20.22
N ALA A 197 -22.35 -16.57 -19.22
CA ALA A 197 -23.71 -16.26 -18.79
C ALA A 197 -23.91 -14.75 -18.67
N ALA A 198 -25.16 -14.30 -18.75
CA ALA A 198 -25.46 -12.91 -18.45
C ALA A 198 -25.34 -12.68 -16.92
N LEU A 199 -24.71 -11.59 -16.52
CA LEU A 199 -24.47 -11.27 -15.11
C LEU A 199 -25.79 -11.21 -14.29
N GLY A 200 -26.88 -10.76 -14.91
CA GLY A 200 -28.21 -10.72 -14.31
C GLY A 200 -28.86 -12.08 -14.07
N ASP A 201 -28.41 -13.13 -14.77
CA ASP A 201 -28.97 -14.49 -14.64
C ASP A 201 -28.27 -15.30 -13.55
N LEU A 202 -27.10 -14.86 -13.09
CA LEU A 202 -26.30 -15.57 -12.10
C LEU A 202 -26.90 -15.52 -10.69
N GLY A 203 -26.90 -16.65 -9.99
CA GLY A 203 -27.21 -16.70 -8.57
C GLY A 203 -26.12 -16.06 -7.71
N LEU A 204 -26.43 -15.83 -6.42
CA LEU A 204 -25.50 -15.18 -5.50
C LEU A 204 -24.16 -15.93 -5.40
N TRP A 205 -24.20 -17.26 -5.32
CA TRP A 205 -22.99 -18.08 -5.23
C TRP A 205 -22.08 -17.91 -6.45
N GLU A 206 -22.66 -17.85 -7.65
CA GLU A 206 -21.91 -17.69 -8.90
C GLU A 206 -21.29 -16.29 -8.97
N LEU A 207 -22.08 -15.25 -8.65
CA LEU A 207 -21.60 -13.86 -8.59
C LEU A 207 -20.43 -13.69 -7.62
N LEU A 208 -20.52 -14.28 -6.43
CA LEU A 208 -19.46 -14.18 -5.42
C LEU A 208 -18.23 -15.02 -5.79
N ASN A 209 -18.31 -15.98 -6.70
CA ASN A 209 -17.17 -16.85 -7.07
C ASN A 209 -16.68 -16.63 -8.50
N LEU A 210 -17.07 -15.52 -9.14
CA LEU A 210 -16.38 -15.02 -10.32
C LEU A 210 -14.91 -14.72 -9.96
N ALA A 211 -14.01 -14.99 -10.89
CA ALA A 211 -12.60 -14.69 -10.73
C ALA A 211 -12.39 -13.15 -10.63
N PRO A 212 -11.40 -12.66 -9.86
CA PRO A 212 -11.21 -11.23 -9.64
C PRO A 212 -11.01 -10.41 -10.93
N ASP A 213 -10.27 -10.94 -11.90
CA ASP A 213 -10.08 -10.36 -13.22
C ASP A 213 -11.40 -10.26 -14.00
N VAL A 214 -12.21 -11.32 -13.98
CA VAL A 214 -13.55 -11.33 -14.61
C VAL A 214 -14.46 -10.27 -13.99
N ALA A 215 -14.42 -10.08 -12.67
CA ALA A 215 -15.20 -9.05 -11.99
C ALA A 215 -14.76 -7.63 -12.39
N LEU A 216 -13.45 -7.39 -12.57
CA LEU A 216 -12.91 -6.11 -13.01
C LEU A 216 -13.22 -5.86 -14.50
N ASP A 217 -13.09 -6.87 -15.35
CA ASP A 217 -13.44 -6.78 -16.77
C ASP A 217 -14.95 -6.53 -16.95
N ALA A 218 -15.79 -7.13 -16.10
CA ALA A 218 -17.23 -6.86 -16.09
C ALA A 218 -17.55 -5.40 -15.72
N TYR A 219 -16.77 -4.79 -14.81
CA TYR A 219 -16.92 -3.37 -14.49
C TYR A 219 -16.52 -2.48 -15.66
N GLN A 220 -15.42 -2.81 -16.36
CA GLN A 220 -15.00 -2.08 -17.57
C GLN A 220 -16.04 -2.22 -18.69
N ALA A 221 -16.59 -3.41 -18.89
CA ALA A 221 -17.66 -3.65 -19.86
C ALA A 221 -18.93 -2.86 -19.52
N PHE A 222 -19.31 -2.80 -18.24
CA PHE A 222 -20.41 -1.97 -17.76
C PHE A 222 -20.16 -0.48 -18.02
N GLN A 223 -18.98 0.03 -17.67
CA GLN A 223 -18.59 1.42 -17.96
C GLN A 223 -18.64 1.75 -19.45
N SER A 224 -18.21 0.84 -20.32
CA SER A 224 -18.17 1.08 -21.77
C SER A 224 -19.56 1.20 -22.42
N GLN A 225 -20.62 0.81 -21.72
CA GLN A 225 -22.01 0.92 -22.19
C GLN A 225 -22.69 2.22 -21.75
N LEU A 226 -22.00 3.08 -21.00
CA LEU A 226 -22.50 4.35 -20.51
C LEU A 226 -21.72 5.50 -21.14
N ASP A 227 -22.41 6.63 -21.38
CA ASP A 227 -21.79 7.83 -21.95
C ASP A 227 -20.85 8.52 -20.96
N ASP A 228 -21.16 8.46 -19.66
CA ASP A 228 -20.35 9.02 -18.57
C ASP A 228 -19.76 7.92 -17.67
N PRO A 229 -18.43 7.69 -17.72
CA PRO A 229 -17.75 6.74 -16.83
C PRO A 229 -17.94 7.03 -15.33
N TYR A 230 -18.21 8.28 -14.97
CA TYR A 230 -18.44 8.68 -13.59
C TYR A 230 -19.82 8.23 -13.10
N GLU A 231 -20.82 8.16 -13.98
CA GLU A 231 -22.14 7.62 -13.67
C GLU A 231 -22.05 6.16 -13.24
N ALA A 232 -21.28 5.35 -13.98
CA ALA A 232 -21.02 3.95 -13.65
C ALA A 232 -20.37 3.79 -12.26
N ALA A 233 -19.37 4.61 -11.95
CA ALA A 233 -18.67 4.58 -10.66
C ALA A 233 -19.59 4.97 -9.49
N GLN A 234 -20.44 5.98 -9.69
CA GLN A 234 -21.43 6.36 -8.69
C GLN A 234 -22.48 5.26 -8.48
N ALA A 235 -23.01 4.67 -9.55
CA ALA A 235 -24.01 3.61 -9.45
C ALA A 235 -23.44 2.38 -8.72
N VAL A 236 -22.25 1.93 -9.09
CA VAL A 236 -21.56 0.84 -8.39
C VAL A 236 -21.29 1.20 -6.93
N THR A 237 -20.96 2.46 -6.62
CA THR A 237 -20.77 2.89 -5.22
C THR A 237 -22.10 2.85 -4.45
N ARG A 238 -23.20 3.36 -5.01
CA ARG A 238 -24.55 3.35 -4.40
C ARG A 238 -25.04 1.93 -4.11
N HIS A 239 -24.66 0.97 -4.95
CA HIS A 239 -25.09 -0.43 -4.84
C HIS A 239 -24.04 -1.35 -4.19
N GLY A 240 -22.81 -0.89 -4.05
CA GLY A 240 -21.70 -1.67 -3.54
C GLY A 240 -21.56 -1.62 -2.02
N LEU A 241 -20.75 -2.53 -1.49
CA LEU A 241 -20.45 -2.60 -0.06
C LEU A 241 -19.85 -1.29 0.47
N ALA A 242 -19.11 -0.55 -0.34
CA ALA A 242 -18.49 0.72 0.06
C ALA A 242 -19.53 1.82 0.35
N GLY A 243 -20.59 1.94 -0.45
CA GLY A 243 -21.63 2.95 -0.21
C GLY A 243 -22.71 2.49 0.76
N LEU A 244 -23.07 1.20 0.78
CA LEU A 244 -24.14 0.68 1.63
C LEU A 244 -23.66 0.26 3.03
N GLY A 245 -22.40 -0.16 3.17
CA GLY A 245 -21.91 -0.84 4.36
C GLY A 245 -22.51 -2.24 4.55
N TYR A 246 -21.95 -3.02 5.48
CA TYR A 246 -22.31 -4.43 5.66
C TYR A 246 -23.78 -4.68 6.02
N GLN A 247 -24.38 -3.81 6.83
CA GLN A 247 -25.75 -4.01 7.32
C GLN A 247 -26.77 -3.92 6.19
N GLU A 248 -26.74 -2.84 5.42
CA GLU A 248 -27.67 -2.63 4.32
C GLU A 248 -27.33 -3.52 3.13
N PHE A 249 -26.04 -3.72 2.82
CA PHE A 249 -25.64 -4.65 1.76
C PHE A 249 -26.14 -6.08 2.04
N GLY A 250 -25.95 -6.57 3.27
CA GLY A 250 -26.46 -7.87 3.69
C GLY A 250 -27.99 -7.97 3.65
N ARG A 251 -28.70 -6.91 4.06
CA ARG A 251 -30.17 -6.84 3.98
C ARG A 251 -30.66 -6.94 2.53
N ARG A 252 -30.02 -6.21 1.60
CA ARG A 252 -30.37 -6.24 0.17
C ARG A 252 -30.06 -7.59 -0.46
N LEU A 253 -28.93 -8.20 -0.11
CA LEU A 253 -28.60 -9.55 -0.56
C LEU A 253 -29.69 -10.56 -0.15
N SER A 254 -30.08 -10.55 1.12
CA SER A 254 -31.12 -11.45 1.63
C SER A 254 -32.48 -11.20 0.97
N GLY A 255 -32.84 -9.93 0.74
CA GLY A 255 -34.08 -9.60 0.04
C GLY A 255 -34.08 -9.94 -1.45
N GLY A 256 -32.95 -9.79 -2.14
CA GLY A 256 -32.84 -9.98 -3.59
C GLY A 256 -32.54 -11.42 -4.02
N PHE A 257 -31.77 -12.17 -3.23
CA PHE A 257 -31.34 -13.52 -3.56
C PHE A 257 -31.97 -14.60 -2.66
N GLY A 258 -32.65 -14.23 -1.57
CA GLY A 258 -33.20 -15.18 -0.60
C GLY A 258 -32.16 -15.78 0.36
N ASP A 259 -30.88 -15.52 0.13
CA ASP A 259 -29.76 -16.02 0.92
C ASP A 259 -29.20 -14.93 1.85
N ALA A 260 -29.00 -15.25 3.12
CA ALA A 260 -28.21 -14.40 4.00
C ALA A 260 -26.77 -14.31 3.47
N LEU A 261 -26.13 -13.14 3.58
CA LEU A 261 -24.74 -12.95 3.14
C LEU A 261 -23.85 -14.04 3.78
N PRO A 262 -23.31 -15.00 2.99
CA PRO A 262 -22.39 -15.98 3.55
C PRO A 262 -21.15 -15.21 4.01
N SER A 263 -20.70 -15.51 5.23
CA SER A 263 -19.52 -14.82 5.76
C SER A 263 -18.30 -15.21 4.93
N GLY A 264 -17.81 -14.28 4.11
CA GLY A 264 -16.54 -14.45 3.42
C GLY A 264 -15.41 -14.62 4.42
N VAL A 265 -14.55 -15.61 4.20
CA VAL A 265 -13.41 -15.90 5.07
C VAL A 265 -12.09 -15.47 4.42
N VAL A 266 -11.09 -15.22 5.26
CA VAL A 266 -9.70 -15.01 4.85
C VAL A 266 -8.89 -16.19 5.35
N LEU A 267 -8.28 -16.94 4.43
CA LEU A 267 -7.41 -18.08 4.76
C LEU A 267 -5.96 -17.60 4.87
N VAL A 268 -5.32 -17.87 6.00
CA VAL A 268 -3.92 -17.50 6.26
C VAL A 268 -3.17 -18.68 6.89
N PRO A 269 -1.83 -18.77 6.79
CA PRO A 269 -1.11 -19.80 7.53
C PRO A 269 -1.29 -19.62 9.04
N SER A 270 -1.19 -20.68 9.82
CA SER A 270 -1.28 -20.61 11.29
C SER A 270 -0.20 -19.75 11.93
N THR A 271 0.88 -19.44 11.19
CA THR A 271 1.99 -18.57 11.58
C THR A 271 1.90 -17.16 11.00
N ALA A 272 0.77 -16.79 10.40
CA ALA A 272 0.59 -15.48 9.76
C ALA A 272 0.82 -14.33 10.74
N HIS A 273 1.39 -13.24 10.23
CA HIS A 273 1.60 -12.02 11.00
C HIS A 273 0.27 -11.45 11.52
N TYR A 274 0.29 -10.89 12.74
CA TYR A 274 -0.90 -10.41 13.45
C TYR A 274 -1.70 -9.34 12.67
N SER A 275 -1.08 -8.67 11.69
CA SER A 275 -1.74 -7.68 10.83
C SER A 275 -2.98 -8.23 10.13
N TRP A 276 -3.02 -9.52 9.79
CA TRP A 276 -4.19 -10.12 9.13
C TRP A 276 -5.43 -10.10 10.03
N GLU A 277 -5.29 -10.52 11.29
CA GLU A 277 -6.39 -10.48 12.26
C GLU A 277 -6.84 -9.04 12.53
N LYS A 278 -5.87 -8.12 12.67
CA LYS A 278 -6.15 -6.69 12.82
C LYS A 278 -6.96 -6.16 11.64
N SER A 279 -6.57 -6.48 10.40
CA SER A 279 -7.25 -6.03 9.19
C SER A 279 -8.66 -6.60 9.07
N CYS A 280 -8.87 -7.90 9.33
CA CYS A 280 -10.21 -8.50 9.34
C CYS A 280 -11.15 -7.80 10.32
N ARG A 281 -10.68 -7.48 11.53
CA ARG A 281 -11.46 -6.75 12.53
C ARG A 281 -11.74 -5.31 12.10
N ALA A 282 -10.72 -4.58 11.65
CA ALA A 282 -10.83 -3.18 11.26
C ALA A 282 -11.74 -2.97 10.04
N LEU A 283 -11.75 -3.89 9.08
CA LEU A 283 -12.59 -3.82 7.88
C LEU A 283 -14.04 -4.27 8.11
N GLY A 284 -14.40 -4.71 9.32
CA GLY A 284 -15.75 -5.21 9.64
C GLY A 284 -16.04 -6.62 9.14
N ILE A 285 -15.03 -7.36 8.65
CA ILE A 285 -15.16 -8.78 8.27
C ILE A 285 -15.33 -9.64 9.53
N GLY A 286 -14.61 -9.29 10.59
CA GLY A 286 -14.65 -9.96 11.89
C GLY A 286 -13.51 -10.98 12.06
N GLY A 287 -12.98 -11.07 13.29
CA GLY A 287 -11.85 -11.96 13.59
C GLY A 287 -12.17 -13.45 13.42
N ALA A 288 -13.43 -13.84 13.63
CA ALA A 288 -13.87 -15.23 13.44
C ALA A 288 -13.82 -15.70 11.97
N GLN A 289 -13.72 -14.76 11.02
CA GLN A 289 -13.60 -15.05 9.59
C GLN A 289 -12.14 -15.22 9.14
N LEU A 290 -11.16 -14.98 10.02
CA LEU A 290 -9.78 -15.35 9.77
C LEU A 290 -9.60 -16.82 10.12
N VAL A 291 -9.45 -17.66 9.09
CA VAL A 291 -9.28 -19.10 9.27
C VAL A 291 -7.80 -19.44 9.09
N HIS A 292 -7.21 -20.01 10.14
CA HIS A 292 -5.84 -20.45 10.13
C HIS A 292 -5.71 -21.85 9.53
N VAL A 293 -4.92 -21.94 8.46
CA VAL A 293 -4.56 -23.19 7.79
C VAL A 293 -3.27 -23.75 8.43
N PRO A 294 -3.22 -25.05 8.78
CA PRO A 294 -2.02 -25.68 9.32
C PRO A 294 -0.77 -25.47 8.48
N VAL A 295 0.39 -25.53 9.12
CA VAL A 295 1.70 -25.48 8.47
C VAL A 295 2.44 -26.80 8.61
N ASP A 296 3.32 -27.08 7.65
CA ASP A 296 4.22 -28.23 7.66
C ASP A 296 5.37 -28.05 8.66
N ARG A 297 6.24 -29.07 8.76
CA ARG A 297 7.44 -29.05 9.62
C ARG A 297 8.48 -27.97 9.25
N ARG A 298 8.30 -27.30 8.11
CA ARG A 298 9.13 -26.20 7.62
C ARG A 298 8.42 -24.85 7.72
N PHE A 299 7.31 -24.79 8.45
CA PHE A 299 6.49 -23.59 8.67
C PHE A 299 5.85 -23.02 7.39
N ARG A 300 5.67 -23.85 6.36
CA ARG A 300 4.94 -23.48 5.13
C ARG A 300 3.49 -23.91 5.28
N MET A 301 2.55 -23.14 4.73
CA MET A 301 1.15 -23.55 4.68
C MET A 301 1.04 -24.93 4.03
N ASP A 302 0.31 -25.86 4.65
CA ASP A 302 0.06 -27.18 4.10
C ASP A 302 -0.98 -27.08 2.96
N PRO A 303 -0.60 -27.39 1.70
CA PRO A 303 -1.52 -27.29 0.57
C PRO A 303 -2.68 -28.28 0.63
N VAL A 304 -2.51 -29.45 1.25
CA VAL A 304 -3.59 -30.45 1.40
C VAL A 304 -4.61 -29.93 2.41
N ALA A 305 -4.14 -29.42 3.55
CA ALA A 305 -5.03 -28.83 4.55
C ALA A 305 -5.75 -27.57 4.03
N LEU A 306 -5.10 -26.80 3.15
CA LEU A 306 -5.72 -25.67 2.44
C LEU A 306 -6.88 -26.14 1.56
N GLU A 307 -6.64 -27.15 0.71
CA GLU A 307 -7.66 -27.71 -0.19
C GLU A 307 -8.85 -28.30 0.59
N GLU A 308 -8.58 -29.10 1.63
CA GLU A 308 -9.61 -29.63 2.53
C GLU A 308 -10.43 -28.52 3.20
N THR A 309 -9.77 -27.44 3.61
CA THR A 309 -10.44 -26.28 4.21
C THR A 309 -11.35 -25.58 3.20
N ILE A 310 -10.90 -25.39 1.96
CA ILE A 310 -11.69 -24.79 0.88
C ILE A 310 -12.92 -25.65 0.59
N HIS A 311 -12.76 -26.97 0.42
CA HIS A 311 -13.89 -27.88 0.17
C HIS A 311 -14.91 -27.87 1.31
N ARG A 312 -14.45 -27.91 2.57
CA ARG A 312 -15.32 -27.82 3.75
C ARG A 312 -16.11 -26.51 3.76
N LEU A 313 -15.48 -25.39 3.44
CA LEU A 313 -16.16 -24.09 3.42
C LEU A 313 -17.19 -24.00 2.28
N ALA A 314 -16.86 -24.56 1.11
CA ALA A 314 -17.78 -24.60 -0.02
C ALA A 314 -19.01 -25.49 0.24
N SER A 315 -18.87 -26.55 1.07
CA SER A 315 -19.99 -27.43 1.43
C SER A 315 -20.95 -26.87 2.49
N LEU A 316 -20.62 -25.74 3.13
CA LEU A 316 -21.49 -25.08 4.12
C LEU A 316 -22.59 -24.21 3.49
N ARG A 317 -22.72 -24.28 2.16
CA ARG A 317 -23.79 -23.62 1.39
C ARG A 317 -25.15 -24.24 1.70
#